data_AF-A0A1Z1FCE5-F1
#
_entry.id   AF-A0A1Z1FCE5-F1
#
_cell.length_a   1.000
_cell.length_b   1.000
_cell.length_c   1.000
_cell.angle_alpha   90.00
_cell.angle_beta   90.00
_cell.angle_gamma   90.00
#
_symmetry.space_group_name_H-M   'P 1'
#
loop_
_entity.id
_entity.type
_entity.pdbx_description
1 polymer ?
#
loop_
_entity_poly.entity_id
_entity_poly.type
_entity_poly.pdbx_seq_one_letter_code
_entity_poly.pdbx_strand_id
1 'polypeptide(L)'
;MANTATPVRRGTSGLVPDPDSPFWPTAGIALLLAAQSTVIVTKAVNWDEFHYYAMVEHFRSGQLPTALQTFHVPHFNGLPGTANNVDAIVVARRAMFACELVTLASIYAAARQFADQRIALLSVLTYLTTGYVLQHGFTFRTDPQATAALMVALAIRARAPFGVRQGLPLALIAGTQAGLSGMIKIKAVLSAPAFLGLAWLRFTNDGHRARPSNGFMTPWGMQAYRDTGQPLCREAAEAAPVPLALANWWANWWVFGDLDNGRPKLFASRDAEALRDKYIQFSGPLFPAGKEVPDGAAVRASEFLVPGPYTAHDAPLVLDGDLLAPAQTVHVSRAVHHLRSAGEGDARLVWEPAKLLPEPDDLNGPSRVAL
;
A
#
# COMPACT_ATOMS: atom_id res chain seq x y z
N MET A 1 53.40 -17.13 -4.83
CA MET A 1 53.03 -16.03 -3.92
C MET A 1 51.62 -16.30 -3.42
N ALA A 2 51.49 -16.84 -2.21
CA ALA A 2 50.21 -17.20 -1.61
C ALA A 2 49.59 -15.98 -0.94
N ASN A 3 48.35 -15.66 -1.33
CA ASN A 3 47.60 -14.52 -0.81
C ASN A 3 46.90 -14.94 0.49
N THR A 4 47.57 -14.77 1.63
CA THR A 4 46.98 -14.98 2.96
C THR A 4 46.03 -13.82 3.27
N ALA A 5 44.75 -14.02 2.99
CA ALA A 5 43.69 -13.15 3.47
C ALA A 5 43.58 -13.30 5.00
N THR A 6 43.93 -12.24 5.71
CA THR A 6 43.74 -12.08 7.16
C THR A 6 42.24 -12.13 7.48
N PRO A 7 41.78 -12.98 8.42
CA PRO A 7 40.39 -12.95 8.83
C PRO A 7 40.12 -11.67 9.63
N VAL A 8 39.22 -10.83 9.11
CA VAL A 8 38.67 -9.68 9.83
C VAL A 8 37.99 -10.21 11.10
N ARG A 9 38.58 -9.91 12.26
CA ARG A 9 37.97 -10.14 13.57
C ARG A 9 36.61 -9.43 13.60
N ARG A 10 35.51 -10.18 13.55
CA ARG A 10 34.19 -9.69 13.94
C ARG A 10 34.25 -9.37 15.43
N GLY A 11 34.35 -8.09 15.75
CA GLY A 11 34.29 -7.59 17.12
C GLY A 11 32.98 -8.02 17.78
N THR A 12 33.10 -8.50 19.01
CA THR A 12 32.00 -8.82 19.91
C THR A 12 31.30 -7.54 20.37
N SER A 13 30.33 -7.04 19.61
CA SER A 13 29.38 -6.00 20.04
C SER A 13 28.07 -6.66 20.47
N GLY A 14 28.12 -7.49 21.53
CA GLY A 14 27.11 -8.52 21.79
C GLY A 14 26.07 -8.24 22.90
N LEU A 15 25.85 -6.99 23.32
CA LEU A 15 24.90 -6.70 24.42
C LEU A 15 23.73 -5.78 24.05
N VAL A 16 23.85 -4.96 23.02
CA VAL A 16 22.78 -4.05 22.60
C VAL A 16 22.17 -4.58 21.29
N PRO A 17 20.86 -4.89 21.27
CA PRO A 17 20.18 -5.29 20.04
C PRO A 17 20.30 -4.23 18.96
N ASP A 18 20.39 -4.68 17.70
CA ASP A 18 20.42 -3.82 16.51
C ASP A 18 19.31 -2.74 16.60
N PRO A 19 19.61 -1.44 16.37
CA PRO A 19 18.61 -0.38 16.32
C PRO A 19 17.44 -0.65 15.37
N ASP A 20 17.68 -1.43 14.31
CA ASP A 20 16.66 -1.82 13.34
C ASP A 20 15.89 -3.09 13.71
N SER A 21 16.21 -3.69 14.87
CA SER A 21 15.53 -4.88 15.38
C SER A 21 14.10 -4.60 15.85
N PRO A 22 13.15 -5.55 15.67
CA PRO A 22 11.83 -5.50 16.30
C PRO A 22 11.89 -5.56 17.84
N PHE A 23 13.06 -5.85 18.43
CA PHE A 23 13.26 -5.89 19.88
C PHE A 23 12.80 -4.60 20.58
N TRP A 24 13.19 -3.44 20.07
CA TRP A 24 12.92 -2.15 20.71
C TRP A 24 11.43 -1.83 20.84
N PRO A 25 10.61 -1.89 19.76
CA PRO A 25 9.18 -1.65 19.91
C PRO A 25 8.49 -2.72 20.76
N THR A 26 8.93 -3.99 20.70
CA THR A 26 8.41 -5.05 21.59
C THR A 26 8.70 -4.78 23.05
N ALA A 27 9.93 -4.38 23.40
CA ALA A 27 10.31 -4.03 24.76
C ALA A 27 9.51 -2.82 25.28
N GLY A 28 9.31 -1.80 24.44
CA GLY A 28 8.47 -0.65 24.76
C GLY A 28 7.01 -1.03 25.05
N ILE A 29 6.42 -1.87 24.21
CA ILE A 29 5.05 -2.39 24.43
C ILE A 29 4.98 -3.16 25.75
N ALA A 30 5.93 -4.07 26.00
CA ALA A 30 5.96 -4.88 27.22
C ALA A 30 6.08 -4.02 28.48
N LEU A 31 6.95 -3.01 28.46
CA LEU A 31 7.13 -2.06 29.56
C LEU A 31 5.83 -1.28 29.85
N LEU A 32 5.16 -0.79 28.82
CA LEU A 32 3.91 -0.03 28.97
C LEU A 32 2.76 -0.91 29.47
N LEU A 33 2.63 -2.13 28.96
CA LEU A 33 1.63 -3.09 29.45
C LEU A 33 1.88 -3.46 30.91
N ALA A 34 3.15 -3.65 31.30
CA ALA A 34 3.51 -3.88 32.70
C ALA A 34 3.13 -2.67 33.58
N ALA A 35 3.45 -1.46 33.13
CA ALA A 35 3.06 -0.24 33.84
C ALA A 35 1.53 -0.11 33.98
N GLN A 36 0.78 -0.29 32.88
CA GLN A 36 -0.69 -0.28 32.91
C GLN A 36 -1.25 -1.34 33.87
N SER A 37 -0.67 -2.53 33.91
CA SER A 37 -1.10 -3.60 34.82
C SER A 37 -0.99 -3.20 36.30
N THR A 38 0.04 -2.43 36.65
CA THR A 38 0.17 -1.83 38.00
C THR A 38 -0.86 -0.72 38.21
N VAL A 39 -1.07 0.15 37.22
CA VAL A 39 -2.01 1.27 37.31
C VAL A 39 -3.46 0.79 37.46
N ILE A 40 -3.84 -0.35 36.87
CA ILE A 40 -5.18 -0.95 37.02
C ILE A 40 -5.60 -1.06 38.50
N VAL A 41 -4.68 -1.43 39.38
CA VAL A 41 -4.96 -1.66 40.81
C VAL A 41 -4.66 -0.44 41.69
N THR A 42 -3.74 0.45 41.28
CA THR A 42 -3.34 1.60 42.10
C THR A 42 -4.10 2.88 41.78
N LYS A 43 -4.66 3.00 40.57
CA LYS A 43 -5.38 4.21 40.13
C LYS A 43 -6.69 4.36 40.89
N ALA A 44 -6.93 5.56 41.41
CA ALA A 44 -8.21 5.95 41.98
C ALA A 44 -9.37 5.66 41.00
N VAL A 45 -10.52 5.28 41.56
CA VAL A 45 -11.71 4.99 40.75
C VAL A 45 -12.34 6.30 40.28
N ASN A 46 -12.53 6.45 38.98
CA ASN A 46 -13.18 7.62 38.43
C ASN A 46 -14.70 7.54 38.62
N TRP A 47 -15.35 8.70 38.69
CA TRP A 47 -16.81 8.79 38.85
C TRP A 47 -17.58 8.03 37.77
N ASP A 48 -17.08 8.04 36.54
CA ASP A 48 -17.76 7.37 35.43
C ASP A 48 -17.67 5.83 35.50
N GLU A 49 -16.63 5.27 36.14
CA GLU A 49 -16.55 3.83 36.37
C GLU A 49 -17.62 3.36 37.36
N PHE A 50 -17.93 4.20 38.36
CA PHE A 50 -19.09 3.96 39.23
C PHE A 50 -20.42 4.04 38.48
N HIS A 51 -20.54 4.93 37.49
CA HIS A 51 -21.72 4.99 36.64
C HIS A 51 -21.92 3.69 35.85
N TYR A 52 -20.86 3.15 35.22
CA TYR A 52 -20.94 1.87 34.53
C TYR A 52 -21.24 0.70 35.48
N TYR A 53 -20.68 0.73 36.69
CA TYR A 53 -21.00 -0.25 37.72
C TYR A 53 -22.46 -0.18 38.18
N ALA A 54 -23.00 1.02 38.39
CA ALA A 54 -24.41 1.21 38.75
C ALA A 54 -25.36 0.67 37.66
N MET A 55 -25.00 0.78 36.38
CA MET A 55 -25.80 0.16 35.30
C MET A 55 -25.84 -1.37 35.41
N VAL A 56 -24.76 -2.01 35.86
CA VAL A 56 -24.73 -3.47 36.12
C VAL A 56 -25.67 -3.83 37.28
N GLU A 57 -25.66 -3.06 38.36
CA GLU A 57 -26.61 -3.27 39.48
C GLU A 57 -28.06 -3.06 39.05
N HIS A 58 -28.35 -2.02 38.26
CA HIS A 58 -29.68 -1.79 37.72
C HIS A 58 -30.14 -2.90 36.77
N PHE A 59 -29.23 -3.48 35.96
CA PHE A 59 -29.56 -4.67 35.16
C PHE A 59 -29.94 -5.85 36.06
N ARG A 60 -29.17 -6.07 37.14
CA ARG A 60 -29.41 -7.16 38.08
C ARG A 60 -30.72 -7.00 38.86
N SER A 61 -31.12 -5.77 39.17
CA SER A 61 -32.39 -5.47 39.84
C SER A 61 -33.59 -5.41 38.89
N GLY A 62 -33.38 -5.61 37.58
CA GLY A 62 -34.44 -5.50 36.56
C GLY A 62 -34.91 -4.06 36.29
N GLN A 63 -34.13 -3.06 36.71
CA GLN A 63 -34.46 -1.63 36.64
C GLN A 63 -33.65 -0.88 35.59
N LEU A 64 -33.17 -1.55 34.54
CA LEU A 64 -32.41 -0.87 33.49
C LEU A 64 -33.26 0.22 32.82
N PRO A 65 -32.83 1.49 32.88
CA PRO A 65 -33.64 2.61 32.42
C PRO A 65 -33.76 2.67 30.89
N THR A 66 -32.82 2.07 30.14
CA THR A 66 -32.80 2.11 28.68
C THR A 66 -32.29 0.80 28.05
N ALA A 67 -32.91 0.42 26.92
CA ALA A 67 -32.48 -0.74 26.12
C ALA A 67 -31.35 -0.41 25.14
N LEU A 68 -31.19 0.86 24.75
CA LEU A 68 -30.15 1.30 23.82
C LEU A 68 -28.82 1.49 24.56
N GLN A 69 -27.70 1.04 23.96
CA GLN A 69 -26.33 1.19 24.48
C GLN A 69 -25.99 0.43 25.77
N THR A 70 -26.86 -0.48 26.21
CA THR A 70 -26.66 -1.29 27.42
C THR A 70 -26.22 -2.73 27.12
N PHE A 71 -25.93 -3.05 25.86
CA PHE A 71 -25.47 -4.39 25.45
C PHE A 71 -24.15 -4.82 26.10
N HIS A 72 -23.36 -3.87 26.61
CA HIS A 72 -22.15 -4.16 27.35
C HIS A 72 -22.41 -4.69 28.77
N VAL A 73 -23.55 -4.36 29.37
CA VAL A 73 -23.88 -4.60 30.78
C VAL A 73 -24.00 -6.10 31.13
N PRO A 74 -24.68 -6.96 30.33
CA PRO A 74 -24.81 -8.38 30.65
C PRO A 74 -23.47 -9.12 30.80
N HIS A 75 -22.41 -8.68 30.10
CA HIS A 75 -21.07 -9.28 30.21
C HIS A 75 -20.48 -9.19 31.63
N PHE A 76 -21.00 -8.26 32.46
CA PHE A 76 -20.51 -7.95 33.78
C PHE A 76 -21.49 -8.30 34.91
N ASN A 77 -22.55 -9.06 34.61
CA ASN A 77 -23.58 -9.41 35.60
C ASN A 77 -23.04 -10.14 36.85
N GLY A 78 -21.86 -10.76 36.76
CA GLY A 78 -21.19 -11.41 37.89
C GLY A 78 -20.40 -10.49 38.82
N LEU A 79 -20.19 -9.21 38.47
CA LEU A 79 -19.39 -8.27 39.26
C LEU A 79 -19.95 -7.97 40.66
N PRO A 80 -21.28 -7.80 40.87
CA PRO A 80 -21.86 -7.52 42.19
C PRO A 80 -21.61 -8.56 43.29
N GLY A 81 -21.04 -9.73 42.95
CA GLY A 81 -20.69 -10.77 43.92
C GLY A 81 -19.35 -10.54 44.63
N THR A 82 -18.61 -9.48 44.35
CA THR A 82 -17.32 -9.18 45.00
C THR A 82 -17.48 -8.54 46.38
N ALA A 83 -16.41 -8.54 47.19
CA ALA A 83 -16.43 -8.04 48.56
C ALA A 83 -16.85 -6.56 48.70
N ASN A 84 -16.51 -5.71 47.73
CA ASN A 84 -16.95 -4.31 47.67
C ASN A 84 -16.98 -3.79 46.21
N ASN A 85 -17.56 -2.60 46.01
CA ASN A 85 -17.71 -2.00 44.67
C ASN A 85 -16.36 -1.64 44.01
N VAL A 86 -15.33 -1.34 44.79
CA VAL A 86 -13.99 -1.00 44.26
C VAL A 86 -13.33 -2.24 43.67
N ASP A 87 -13.39 -3.37 44.37
CA ASP A 87 -12.87 -4.65 43.89
C ASP A 87 -13.60 -5.10 42.62
N ALA A 88 -14.92 -4.89 42.55
CA ALA A 88 -15.73 -5.15 41.36
C ALA A 88 -15.19 -4.37 40.14
N ILE A 89 -14.92 -3.06 40.34
CA ILE A 89 -14.40 -2.19 39.30
C ILE A 89 -12.98 -2.60 38.88
N VAL A 90 -12.12 -3.00 39.83
CA VAL A 90 -10.77 -3.51 39.51
C VAL A 90 -10.85 -4.79 38.66
N VAL A 91 -11.77 -5.71 38.96
CA VAL A 91 -12.02 -6.89 38.13
C VAL A 91 -12.49 -6.47 36.73
N ALA A 92 -13.40 -5.50 36.64
CA ALA A 92 -13.87 -4.97 35.36
C ALA A 92 -12.75 -4.32 34.55
N ARG A 93 -11.84 -3.57 35.18
CA ARG A 93 -10.65 -3.00 34.53
C ARG A 93 -9.73 -4.07 33.93
N ARG A 94 -9.57 -5.22 34.58
CA ARG A 94 -8.82 -6.35 34.00
C ARG A 94 -9.48 -6.90 32.74
N ALA A 95 -10.81 -6.95 32.69
CA ALA A 95 -11.54 -7.32 31.48
C ALA A 95 -11.35 -6.26 30.37
N MET A 96 -11.37 -4.98 30.71
CA MET A 96 -11.09 -3.89 29.76
C MET A 96 -9.66 -3.94 29.22
N PHE A 97 -8.70 -4.25 30.09
CA PHE A 97 -7.32 -4.48 29.68
C PHE A 97 -7.19 -5.65 28.70
N ALA A 98 -7.96 -6.73 28.88
CA ALA A 98 -8.02 -7.81 27.88
C ALA A 98 -8.58 -7.31 26.53
N CYS A 99 -9.58 -6.43 26.52
CA CYS A 99 -10.06 -5.77 25.29
C CYS A 99 -8.98 -4.87 24.65
N GLU A 100 -8.20 -4.17 25.46
CA GLU A 100 -7.04 -3.40 24.98
C GLU A 100 -6.02 -4.33 24.31
N LEU A 101 -5.67 -5.47 24.92
CA LEU A 101 -4.78 -6.47 24.29
C LEU A 101 -5.31 -6.98 22.94
N VAL A 102 -6.61 -7.25 22.84
CA VAL A 102 -7.26 -7.62 21.57
C VAL A 102 -7.14 -6.50 20.54
N THR A 103 -7.29 -5.25 20.99
CA THR A 103 -7.10 -4.06 20.14
C THR A 103 -5.68 -3.98 19.62
N LEU A 104 -4.66 -4.13 20.48
CA LEU A 104 -3.25 -4.12 20.09
C LEU A 104 -2.93 -5.24 19.09
N ALA A 105 -3.40 -6.46 19.34
CA ALA A 105 -3.22 -7.60 18.44
C ALA A 105 -3.88 -7.34 17.08
N SER A 106 -5.05 -6.69 17.07
CA SER A 106 -5.77 -6.35 15.85
C SER A 106 -5.08 -5.24 15.06
N ILE A 107 -4.55 -4.20 15.72
CA ILE A 107 -3.71 -3.17 15.10
C ILE A 107 -2.49 -3.82 14.45
N TYR A 108 -1.78 -4.69 15.17
CA TYR A 108 -0.64 -5.42 14.63
C TYR A 108 -1.05 -6.24 13.40
N ALA A 109 -2.12 -7.03 13.50
CA ALA A 109 -2.62 -7.87 12.42
C ALA A 109 -2.98 -7.04 11.17
N ALA A 110 -3.67 -5.92 11.33
CA ALA A 110 -4.00 -5.02 10.23
C ALA A 110 -2.75 -4.36 9.63
N ALA A 111 -1.85 -3.83 10.47
CA ALA A 111 -0.63 -3.17 10.03
C ALA A 111 0.31 -4.12 9.26
N ARG A 112 0.34 -5.42 9.61
CA ARG A 112 1.11 -6.44 8.87
C ARG A 112 0.65 -6.67 7.43
N GLN A 113 -0.51 -6.15 7.02
CA GLN A 113 -0.91 -6.12 5.62
C GLN A 113 -0.12 -5.05 4.82
N PHE A 114 0.28 -3.97 5.48
CA PHE A 114 0.84 -2.77 4.83
C PHE A 114 2.35 -2.66 5.00
N ALA A 115 2.87 -3.23 6.08
CA ALA A 115 4.25 -3.02 6.48
C ALA A 115 4.90 -4.26 7.09
N ASP A 116 6.21 -4.16 7.22
CA ASP A 116 7.04 -5.17 7.88
C ASP A 116 6.70 -5.28 9.38
N GLN A 117 7.32 -6.26 10.05
CA GLN A 117 7.04 -6.53 11.45
C GLN A 117 7.39 -5.34 12.35
N ARG A 118 8.48 -4.64 12.03
CA ARG A 118 8.96 -3.50 12.81
C ARG A 118 7.97 -2.34 12.78
N ILE A 119 7.51 -1.92 11.59
CA ILE A 119 6.54 -0.82 11.45
C ILE A 119 5.19 -1.20 12.06
N ALA A 120 4.78 -2.46 11.94
CA ALA A 120 3.55 -2.94 12.59
C ALA A 120 3.64 -2.84 14.12
N LEU A 121 4.76 -3.23 14.73
CA LEU A 121 4.99 -3.06 16.17
C LEU A 121 5.08 -1.59 16.57
N LEU A 122 5.69 -0.74 15.76
CA LEU A 122 5.71 0.71 16.00
C LEU A 122 4.30 1.30 15.99
N SER A 123 3.42 0.85 15.10
CA SER A 123 2.02 1.30 15.07
C SER A 123 1.27 0.94 16.36
N VAL A 124 1.50 -0.27 16.88
CA VAL A 124 0.96 -0.69 18.19
C VAL A 124 1.52 0.17 19.31
N LEU A 125 2.83 0.42 19.32
CA LEU A 125 3.47 1.26 20.32
C LEU A 125 2.93 2.70 20.29
N THR A 126 2.78 3.30 19.10
CA THR A 126 2.21 4.63 18.92
C THR A 126 0.80 4.71 19.50
N TYR A 127 -0.04 3.73 19.21
CA TYR A 127 -1.38 3.65 19.81
C TYR A 127 -1.30 3.59 21.35
N LEU A 128 -0.47 2.70 21.90
CA LEU A 128 -0.36 2.50 23.35
C LEU A 128 0.20 3.74 24.09
N THR A 129 1.09 4.49 23.44
CA THR A 129 1.65 5.74 23.98
C THR A 129 0.72 6.95 23.87
N THR A 130 -0.40 6.83 23.13
CA THR A 130 -1.36 7.91 23.02
C THR A 130 -1.93 8.22 24.40
N GLY A 131 -1.82 9.47 24.86
CA GLY A 131 -2.07 9.83 26.27
C GLY A 131 -3.42 9.34 26.83
N TYR A 132 -4.48 9.36 26.02
CA TYR A 132 -5.77 8.78 26.42
C TYR A 132 -5.71 7.26 26.62
N VAL A 133 -5.14 6.51 25.67
CA VAL A 133 -5.01 5.04 25.74
C VAL A 133 -4.13 4.65 26.91
N LEU A 134 -2.98 5.30 27.06
CA LEU A 134 -2.04 5.04 28.14
C LEU A 134 -2.70 5.15 29.53
N GLN A 135 -3.55 6.16 29.72
CA GLN A 135 -4.18 6.44 31.01
C GLN A 135 -5.56 5.78 31.20
N HIS A 136 -6.26 5.44 30.12
CA HIS A 136 -7.67 5.04 30.16
C HIS A 136 -8.03 3.78 29.36
N GLY A 137 -7.09 3.15 28.64
CA GLY A 137 -7.33 1.95 27.83
C GLY A 137 -7.93 0.77 28.60
N PHE A 138 -7.65 0.69 29.90
CA PHE A 138 -8.14 -0.33 30.82
C PHE A 138 -9.25 0.15 31.78
N THR A 139 -9.72 1.40 31.67
CA THR A 139 -10.77 1.91 32.57
C THR A 139 -12.11 1.24 32.32
N PHE A 140 -12.92 1.07 33.36
CA PHE A 140 -14.23 0.42 33.24
C PHE A 140 -15.23 1.31 32.49
N ARG A 141 -15.17 1.24 31.17
CA ARG A 141 -15.95 2.03 30.21
C ARG A 141 -16.37 1.16 29.03
N THR A 142 -17.26 1.68 28.19
CA THR A 142 -17.65 1.03 26.94
C THR A 142 -16.60 1.13 25.84
N ASP A 143 -15.70 2.13 25.91
CA ASP A 143 -14.72 2.41 24.85
C ASP A 143 -13.79 1.23 24.52
N PRO A 144 -13.16 0.54 25.50
CA PRO A 144 -12.23 -0.54 25.19
C PRO A 144 -12.92 -1.72 24.50
N GLN A 145 -14.14 -2.06 24.91
CA GLN A 145 -14.91 -3.15 24.30
C GLN A 145 -15.35 -2.82 22.87
N ALA A 146 -15.90 -1.62 22.66
CA ALA A 146 -16.30 -1.17 21.33
C ALA A 146 -15.10 -1.11 20.38
N THR A 147 -13.98 -0.57 20.85
CA THR A 147 -12.74 -0.47 20.06
C THR A 147 -12.19 -1.85 19.70
N ALA A 148 -12.18 -2.79 20.66
CA ALA A 148 -11.73 -4.16 20.39
C ALA A 148 -12.58 -4.84 19.32
N ALA A 149 -13.91 -4.75 19.41
CA ALA A 149 -14.81 -5.33 18.42
C ALA A 149 -14.62 -4.70 17.03
N LEU A 150 -14.52 -3.37 16.94
CA LEU A 150 -14.24 -2.69 15.66
C LEU A 150 -12.90 -3.07 15.06
N MET A 151 -11.85 -3.11 15.88
CA MET A 151 -10.50 -3.41 15.40
C MET A 151 -10.39 -4.87 14.96
N VAL A 152 -11.06 -5.80 15.64
CA VAL A 152 -11.18 -7.19 15.17
C VAL A 152 -11.89 -7.24 13.81
N ALA A 153 -13.02 -6.54 13.66
CA ALA A 153 -13.72 -6.47 12.38
C ALA A 153 -12.82 -5.93 11.24
N LEU A 154 -12.07 -4.85 11.52
CA LEU A 154 -11.15 -4.24 10.57
C LEU A 154 -9.99 -5.18 10.23
N ALA A 155 -9.36 -5.79 11.22
CA ALA A 155 -8.24 -6.73 11.04
C ALA A 155 -8.66 -7.98 10.26
N ILE A 156 -9.87 -8.51 10.50
CA ILE A 156 -10.43 -9.60 9.70
C ILE A 156 -10.59 -9.14 8.25
N ARG A 157 -11.23 -8.00 7.99
CA ARG A 157 -11.47 -7.53 6.62
C ARG A 157 -10.19 -7.15 5.87
N ALA A 158 -9.18 -6.70 6.59
CA ALA A 158 -7.85 -6.40 6.06
C ALA A 158 -7.21 -7.65 5.45
N ARG A 159 -7.36 -8.79 6.13
CA ARG A 159 -6.63 -10.02 5.80
C ARG A 159 -7.48 -11.09 5.11
N ALA A 160 -8.80 -11.03 5.22
CA ALA A 160 -9.70 -12.09 4.78
C ALA A 160 -9.68 -12.24 3.24
N PRO A 161 -9.55 -13.45 2.71
CA PRO A 161 -9.62 -13.69 1.27
C PRO A 161 -11.00 -13.33 0.71
N PHE A 162 -11.04 -12.99 -0.58
CA PHE A 162 -12.30 -12.86 -1.32
C PHE A 162 -12.77 -14.23 -1.81
N GLY A 163 -14.04 -14.54 -1.55
CA GLY A 163 -14.66 -15.77 -2.00
C GLY A 163 -15.85 -16.19 -1.12
N VAL A 164 -16.82 -16.87 -1.71
CA VAL A 164 -18.04 -17.28 -1.00
C VAL A 164 -17.75 -18.32 0.09
N ARG A 165 -16.83 -19.26 -0.15
CA ARG A 165 -16.56 -20.35 0.81
C ARG A 165 -15.70 -19.92 2.01
N GLN A 166 -14.68 -19.09 1.80
CA GLN A 166 -13.73 -18.69 2.86
C GLN A 166 -13.92 -17.25 3.32
N GLY A 167 -14.37 -16.36 2.43
CA GLY A 167 -14.51 -14.93 2.71
C GLY A 167 -15.85 -14.56 3.36
N LEU A 168 -16.96 -15.21 2.97
CA LEU A 168 -18.28 -14.92 3.53
C LEU A 168 -18.37 -15.16 5.04
N PRO A 169 -17.90 -16.29 5.60
CA PRO A 169 -17.94 -16.50 7.05
C PRO A 169 -17.16 -15.42 7.81
N LEU A 170 -15.99 -15.03 7.30
CA LEU A 170 -15.18 -13.97 7.90
C LEU A 170 -15.82 -12.59 7.76
N ALA A 171 -16.52 -12.32 6.65
CA ALA A 171 -17.28 -11.09 6.47
C ALA A 171 -18.47 -11.01 7.44
N LEU A 172 -19.16 -12.13 7.68
CA LEU A 172 -20.22 -12.22 8.68
C LEU A 172 -19.67 -11.96 10.09
N ILE A 173 -18.56 -12.61 10.47
CA ILE A 173 -17.91 -12.38 11.76
C ILE A 173 -17.53 -10.90 11.91
N ALA A 174 -16.89 -10.31 10.90
CA ALA A 174 -16.53 -8.89 10.93
C ALA A 174 -17.76 -7.97 11.01
N GLY A 175 -18.83 -8.28 10.27
CA GLY A 175 -20.10 -7.55 10.32
C GLY A 175 -20.77 -7.64 11.70
N THR A 176 -20.78 -8.82 12.31
CA THR A 176 -21.28 -9.02 13.68
C THR A 176 -20.48 -8.23 14.69
N GLN A 177 -19.14 -8.22 14.58
CA GLN A 177 -18.28 -7.45 15.48
C GLN A 177 -18.48 -5.93 15.31
N ALA A 178 -18.60 -5.44 14.07
CA ALA A 178 -18.90 -4.03 13.81
C ALA A 178 -20.30 -3.64 14.33
N GLY A 179 -21.31 -4.50 14.13
CA GLY A 179 -22.66 -4.31 14.67
C GLY A 179 -22.67 -4.29 16.20
N LEU A 180 -21.99 -5.25 16.84
CA LEU A 180 -21.82 -5.31 18.30
C LEU A 180 -21.20 -4.03 18.85
N SER A 181 -20.15 -3.52 18.20
CA SER A 181 -19.57 -2.24 18.60
C SER A 181 -20.56 -1.07 18.51
N GLY A 182 -21.39 -1.03 17.47
CA GLY A 182 -22.43 0.00 17.32
C GLY A 182 -23.50 -0.10 18.42
N MET A 183 -23.88 -1.32 18.79
CA MET A 183 -24.80 -1.58 19.91
C MET A 183 -24.23 -1.20 21.27
N ILE A 184 -22.90 -1.31 21.44
CA ILE A 184 -22.21 -0.85 22.65
C ILE A 184 -22.08 0.68 22.66
N LYS A 185 -21.73 1.29 21.52
CA LYS A 185 -21.45 2.73 21.43
C LYS A 185 -21.78 3.30 20.04
N ILE A 186 -22.69 4.28 19.99
CA ILE A 186 -23.11 4.90 18.70
C ILE A 186 -21.95 5.54 17.94
N LYS A 187 -20.97 6.11 18.64
CA LYS A 187 -19.79 6.76 18.04
C LYS A 187 -18.91 5.80 17.24
N ALA A 188 -19.13 4.48 17.35
CA ALA A 188 -18.52 3.47 16.48
C ALA A 188 -18.74 3.78 14.99
N VAL A 189 -19.87 4.40 14.63
CA VAL A 189 -20.19 4.79 13.25
C VAL A 189 -19.15 5.72 12.62
N LEU A 190 -18.43 6.50 13.43
CA LEU A 190 -17.37 7.40 12.96
C LEU A 190 -16.17 6.63 12.37
N SER A 191 -16.08 5.32 12.60
CA SER A 191 -15.07 4.45 12.00
C SER A 191 -15.45 3.98 10.58
N ALA A 192 -16.67 4.27 10.10
CA ALA A 192 -17.13 3.85 8.77
C ALA A 192 -16.18 4.26 7.62
N PRO A 193 -15.57 5.47 7.61
CA PRO A 193 -14.60 5.84 6.58
C PRO A 193 -13.40 4.89 6.49
N ALA A 194 -12.92 4.35 7.62
CA ALA A 194 -11.82 3.38 7.62
C ALA A 194 -12.22 2.06 6.95
N PHE A 195 -13.44 1.58 7.22
CA PHE A 195 -14.00 0.39 6.55
C PHE A 195 -14.23 0.63 5.05
N LEU A 196 -14.73 1.80 4.67
CA LEU A 196 -14.91 2.18 3.26
C LEU A 196 -13.56 2.27 2.54
N GLY A 197 -12.56 2.92 3.14
CA GLY A 197 -11.22 3.00 2.58
C GLY A 197 -10.58 1.63 2.40
N LEU A 198 -10.74 0.74 3.38
CA LEU A 198 -10.26 -0.64 3.29
C LEU A 198 -11.02 -1.44 2.22
N ALA A 199 -12.34 -1.31 2.15
CA ALA A 199 -13.16 -1.96 1.13
C ALA A 199 -12.77 -1.47 -0.28
N TRP A 200 -12.54 -0.17 -0.45
CA TRP A 200 -12.05 0.43 -1.69
C TRP A 200 -10.69 -0.12 -2.08
N LEU A 201 -9.71 -0.08 -1.16
CA LEU A 201 -8.37 -0.62 -1.38
C LEU A 201 -8.40 -2.10 -1.78
N ARG A 202 -9.26 -2.89 -1.13
CA ARG A 202 -9.36 -4.31 -1.42
C ARG A 202 -10.05 -4.53 -2.77
N PHE A 203 -11.13 -3.80 -3.05
CA PHE A 203 -11.81 -3.85 -4.34
C PHE A 203 -10.89 -3.47 -5.51
N THR A 204 -10.06 -2.43 -5.35
CA THR A 204 -9.07 -2.08 -6.38
C THR A 204 -8.05 -3.20 -6.54
N ASN A 205 -7.47 -3.73 -5.45
CA ASN A 205 -6.48 -4.80 -5.52
C ASN A 205 -7.03 -6.13 -6.11
N ASP A 206 -8.29 -6.48 -5.88
CA ASP A 206 -8.90 -7.70 -6.42
C ASP A 206 -9.45 -7.52 -7.83
N GLY A 207 -9.90 -6.31 -8.19
CA GLY A 207 -10.16 -5.91 -9.57
C GLY A 207 -8.93 -6.05 -10.48
N HIS A 208 -7.73 -6.11 -9.88
CA HIS A 208 -6.47 -6.34 -10.61
C HIS A 208 -6.16 -7.81 -10.92
N ARG A 209 -7.05 -8.78 -10.60
CA ARG A 209 -6.96 -10.12 -11.21
C ARG A 209 -7.37 -10.13 -12.70
N ALA A 210 -7.95 -9.04 -13.20
CA ALA A 210 -7.83 -8.65 -14.59
C ALA A 210 -6.76 -7.54 -14.66
N ARG A 211 -5.50 -7.90 -14.94
CA ARG A 211 -4.30 -7.03 -14.95
C ARG A 211 -4.58 -5.63 -15.52
N PRO A 212 -4.52 -4.56 -14.70
CA PRO A 212 -4.31 -3.20 -15.14
C PRO A 212 -2.85 -2.84 -14.82
N SER A 213 -2.20 -2.25 -15.80
CA SER A 213 -0.81 -1.76 -15.80
C SER A 213 -0.44 -0.79 -14.65
N ASN A 214 -1.37 -0.38 -13.78
CA ASN A 214 -1.15 0.62 -12.73
C ASN A 214 -0.75 0.07 -11.36
N GLY A 215 -0.87 -1.24 -11.09
CA GLY A 215 -0.30 -1.84 -9.88
C GLY A 215 1.23 -1.72 -9.82
N PHE A 216 1.84 -1.53 -10.99
CA PHE A 216 3.28 -1.35 -11.19
C PHE A 216 3.84 -0.10 -10.50
N MET A 217 3.02 0.92 -10.18
CA MET A 217 3.53 2.21 -9.69
C MET A 217 3.38 2.45 -8.18
N THR A 218 3.01 1.43 -7.40
CA THR A 218 3.07 1.51 -5.93
C THR A 218 4.40 0.95 -5.41
N PRO A 219 4.94 1.43 -4.26
CA PRO A 219 6.15 0.85 -3.67
C PRO A 219 6.07 -0.68 -3.50
N TRP A 220 4.88 -1.19 -3.17
CA TRP A 220 4.62 -2.62 -2.99
C TRP A 220 4.58 -3.38 -4.33
N GLY A 221 3.96 -2.81 -5.37
CA GLY A 221 3.96 -3.40 -6.71
C GLY A 221 5.36 -3.51 -7.29
N MET A 222 6.20 -2.49 -7.10
CA MET A 222 7.61 -2.50 -7.50
C MET A 222 8.46 -3.48 -6.69
N GLN A 223 8.09 -3.78 -5.45
CA GLN A 223 8.79 -4.81 -4.66
C GLN A 223 8.41 -6.21 -5.12
N ALA A 224 7.13 -6.50 -5.31
CA ALA A 224 6.67 -7.78 -5.86
C ALA A 224 7.21 -8.05 -7.27
N TYR A 225 7.31 -7.02 -8.11
CA TYR A 225 7.94 -7.09 -9.43
C TYR A 225 9.41 -7.52 -9.33
N ARG A 226 10.19 -6.93 -8.40
CA ARG A 226 11.61 -7.26 -8.21
C ARG A 226 11.81 -8.68 -7.67
N ASP A 227 10.95 -9.12 -6.76
CA ASP A 227 11.04 -10.44 -6.13
C ASP A 227 10.69 -11.57 -7.11
N THR A 228 9.81 -11.30 -8.08
CA THR A 228 9.35 -12.29 -9.07
C THR A 228 10.21 -12.31 -10.35
N GLY A 229 10.87 -11.21 -10.69
CA GLY A 229 11.74 -11.11 -11.88
C GLY A 229 11.02 -11.33 -13.22
N GLN A 230 9.68 -11.26 -13.24
CA GLN A 230 8.87 -11.50 -14.43
C GLN A 230 8.80 -10.24 -15.30
N PRO A 231 8.95 -10.36 -16.64
CA PRO A 231 8.95 -9.23 -17.57
C PRO A 231 7.53 -8.71 -17.85
N LEU A 232 6.91 -8.13 -16.82
CA LEU A 232 5.52 -7.66 -16.82
C LEU A 232 5.26 -6.57 -17.88
N CYS A 233 6.23 -5.70 -18.17
CA CYS A 233 6.10 -4.66 -19.18
C CYS A 233 6.07 -5.25 -20.60
N ARG A 234 6.88 -6.29 -20.85
CA ARG A 234 6.87 -7.01 -22.12
C ARG A 234 5.56 -7.75 -22.34
N GLU A 235 5.13 -8.54 -21.36
CA GLU A 235 3.87 -9.29 -21.44
C GLU A 235 2.67 -8.36 -21.65
N ALA A 236 2.64 -7.20 -20.99
CA ALA A 236 1.56 -6.22 -21.18
C ALA A 236 1.53 -5.65 -22.60
N ALA A 237 2.70 -5.34 -23.18
CA ALA A 237 2.81 -4.83 -24.55
C ALA A 237 2.47 -5.91 -25.62
N GLU A 238 2.73 -7.18 -25.32
CA GLU A 238 2.34 -8.30 -26.18
C GLU A 238 0.82 -8.53 -26.11
N ALA A 239 0.22 -8.40 -24.92
CA ALA A 239 -1.21 -8.62 -24.70
C ALA A 239 -2.09 -7.50 -25.30
N ALA A 240 -1.65 -6.24 -25.24
CA ALA A 240 -2.43 -5.10 -25.74
C ALA A 240 -1.53 -4.01 -26.34
N PRO A 241 -1.98 -3.27 -27.38
CA PRO A 241 -1.26 -2.11 -27.89
C PRO A 241 -1.17 -1.03 -26.80
N VAL A 242 0.04 -0.66 -26.40
CA VAL A 242 0.28 0.45 -25.45
C VAL A 242 1.00 1.57 -26.21
N PRO A 243 0.25 2.48 -26.85
CA PRO A 243 0.83 3.42 -27.80
C PRO A 243 1.56 4.63 -27.19
N LEU A 244 1.30 4.96 -25.93
CA LEU A 244 1.85 6.13 -25.27
C LEU A 244 2.26 5.77 -23.84
N ALA A 245 3.50 6.10 -23.50
CA ALA A 245 4.00 6.11 -22.13
C ALA A 245 4.04 7.56 -21.61
N LEU A 246 3.59 7.75 -20.36
CA LEU A 246 3.61 9.03 -19.67
C LEU A 246 4.65 9.00 -18.54
N ALA A 247 5.68 9.83 -18.67
CA ALA A 247 6.72 10.02 -17.67
C ALA A 247 6.36 11.13 -16.67
N ASN A 248 5.14 11.11 -16.13
CA ASN A 248 4.63 12.12 -15.20
C ASN A 248 4.86 11.76 -13.70
N TRP A 249 5.52 10.64 -13.43
CA TRP A 249 5.87 10.19 -12.08
C TRP A 249 7.38 10.12 -11.92
N TRP A 250 7.88 10.43 -10.71
CA TRP A 250 9.30 10.55 -10.43
C TRP A 250 10.07 9.31 -10.88
N ALA A 251 9.56 8.09 -10.71
CA ALA A 251 10.27 6.87 -11.10
C ALA A 251 10.31 6.62 -12.63
N ASN A 252 9.36 7.15 -13.41
CA ASN A 252 9.40 7.07 -14.88
C ASN A 252 10.46 8.03 -15.45
N TRP A 253 10.67 9.18 -14.79
CA TRP A 253 11.77 10.09 -15.13
C TRP A 253 13.14 9.41 -15.00
N TRP A 254 13.32 8.45 -14.08
CA TRP A 254 14.57 7.69 -13.96
C TRP A 254 14.73 6.58 -15.03
N VAL A 255 13.64 6.10 -15.64
CA VAL A 255 13.71 5.12 -16.73
C VAL A 255 14.06 5.78 -18.06
N PHE A 256 13.43 6.94 -18.29
CA PHE A 256 13.48 7.66 -19.55
C PHE A 256 14.46 8.85 -19.56
N GLY A 257 14.86 9.38 -18.40
CA GLY A 257 15.60 10.64 -18.27
C GLY A 257 17.01 10.57 -17.68
N ASP A 258 17.50 9.42 -17.18
CA ASP A 258 18.87 9.35 -16.63
C ASP A 258 19.59 8.05 -17.03
N LEU A 259 20.51 8.18 -18.00
CA LEU A 259 21.23 7.07 -18.63
C LEU A 259 22.68 6.90 -18.13
N ASP A 260 23.24 7.80 -17.31
CA ASP A 260 24.68 7.72 -16.98
C ASP A 260 25.04 7.63 -15.50
N ASN A 261 24.11 7.83 -14.57
CA ASN A 261 24.44 7.84 -13.14
C ASN A 261 24.05 6.56 -12.39
N GLY A 262 24.65 5.43 -12.77
CA GLY A 262 25.12 4.41 -11.82
C GLY A 262 24.20 3.78 -10.74
N ARG A 263 22.86 4.00 -10.70
CA ARG A 263 21.76 3.25 -10.02
C ARG A 263 20.58 4.21 -9.67
N PRO A 264 19.30 3.75 -9.66
CA PRO A 264 18.84 2.42 -9.23
C PRO A 264 18.11 1.57 -10.29
N LYS A 265 18.32 0.25 -10.22
CA LYS A 265 17.65 -0.79 -11.03
C LYS A 265 16.18 -0.94 -10.60
N LEU A 266 15.35 0.04 -10.95
CA LEU A 266 13.91 -0.01 -10.66
C LEU A 266 13.24 -1.12 -11.48
N PHE A 267 13.62 -1.23 -12.75
CA PHE A 267 13.21 -2.28 -13.67
C PHE A 267 14.30 -3.35 -13.80
N ALA A 268 13.90 -4.59 -14.10
CA ALA A 268 14.83 -5.57 -14.61
C ALA A 268 15.46 -5.05 -15.91
N SER A 269 16.75 -5.35 -16.16
CA SER A 269 17.47 -4.83 -17.34
C SER A 269 16.72 -5.06 -18.65
N ARG A 270 16.07 -6.22 -18.80
CA ARG A 270 15.26 -6.56 -19.98
C ARG A 270 14.01 -5.69 -20.18
N ASP A 271 13.33 -5.30 -19.09
CA ASP A 271 12.15 -4.43 -19.22
C ASP A 271 12.56 -2.98 -19.46
N ALA A 272 13.66 -2.52 -18.86
CA ALA A 272 14.21 -1.19 -19.15
C ALA A 272 14.64 -1.06 -20.62
N GLU A 273 15.33 -2.07 -21.15
CA GLU A 273 15.69 -2.13 -22.58
C GLU A 273 14.43 -2.17 -23.47
N ALA A 274 13.44 -2.99 -23.11
CA ALA A 274 12.19 -3.07 -23.87
C ALA A 274 11.41 -1.75 -23.87
N LEU A 275 11.44 -0.97 -22.79
CA LEU A 275 10.79 0.35 -22.74
C LEU A 275 11.55 1.39 -23.57
N ARG A 276 12.89 1.41 -23.48
CA ARG A 276 13.74 2.34 -24.25
C ARG A 276 13.71 2.06 -25.75
N ASP A 277 13.64 0.80 -26.13
CA ASP A 277 13.55 0.43 -27.55
C ASP A 277 12.15 0.72 -28.12
N LYS A 278 11.09 0.70 -27.31
CA LYS A 278 9.70 0.86 -27.80
C LYS A 278 9.21 2.30 -27.85
N TYR A 279 9.70 3.14 -26.95
CA TYR A 279 9.18 4.50 -26.77
C TYR A 279 10.29 5.52 -26.99
N ILE A 280 9.98 6.56 -27.76
CA ILE A 280 10.89 7.67 -28.05
C ILE A 280 10.43 8.91 -27.32
N GLN A 281 11.36 9.77 -26.90
CA GLN A 281 10.99 11.03 -26.28
C GLN A 281 10.46 11.98 -27.36
N PHE A 282 9.18 12.37 -27.25
CA PHE A 282 8.56 13.27 -28.23
C PHE A 282 8.44 14.70 -27.72
N SER A 283 7.82 14.90 -26.55
CA SER A 283 7.66 16.23 -25.94
C SER A 283 7.44 16.12 -24.43
N GLY A 284 8.25 16.81 -23.62
CA GLY A 284 8.14 16.78 -22.16
C GLY A 284 8.04 15.34 -21.59
N PRO A 285 6.97 15.00 -20.86
CA PRO A 285 6.77 13.66 -20.30
C PRO A 285 6.11 12.66 -21.27
N LEU A 286 5.96 12.99 -22.56
CA LEU A 286 5.27 12.16 -23.55
C LEU A 286 6.26 11.28 -24.32
N PHE A 287 6.05 9.98 -24.21
CA PHE A 287 6.86 8.93 -24.83
C PHE A 287 5.98 8.04 -25.71
N PRO A 288 5.61 8.46 -26.94
CA PRO A 288 4.86 7.64 -27.87
C PRO A 288 5.68 6.45 -28.36
N ALA A 289 4.99 5.38 -28.78
CA ALA A 289 5.63 4.24 -29.41
C ALA A 289 6.32 4.71 -30.69
N GLY A 290 7.58 4.32 -30.90
CA GLY A 290 8.33 4.80 -32.05
C GLY A 290 9.75 4.30 -32.11
N LYS A 291 10.45 4.65 -33.19
CA LYS A 291 11.84 4.27 -33.45
C LYS A 291 12.63 5.47 -33.95
N GLU A 292 13.81 5.65 -33.38
CA GLU A 292 14.85 6.55 -33.90
C GLU A 292 15.77 5.78 -34.85
N VAL A 293 16.05 6.38 -36.00
CA VAL A 293 16.89 5.84 -37.06
C VAL A 293 18.02 6.85 -37.31
N PRO A 294 19.21 6.61 -36.76
CA PRO A 294 20.35 7.50 -36.95
C PRO A 294 20.77 7.63 -38.41
N ASP A 295 21.35 8.78 -38.76
CA ASP A 295 21.95 9.00 -40.07
C ASP A 295 23.05 7.95 -40.35
N GLY A 296 23.11 7.49 -41.60
CA GLY A 296 24.09 6.49 -42.06
C GLY A 296 23.93 5.10 -41.44
N ALA A 297 22.88 4.84 -40.64
CA ALA A 297 22.65 3.53 -40.04
C ALA A 297 22.38 2.47 -41.12
N ALA A 298 23.05 1.32 -41.00
CA ALA A 298 22.75 0.13 -41.79
C ALA A 298 21.29 -0.33 -41.53
N VAL A 299 20.73 -1.09 -42.48
CA VAL A 299 19.36 -1.63 -42.38
C VAL A 299 19.17 -2.34 -41.03
N ARG A 300 18.26 -1.81 -40.20
CA ARG A 300 18.01 -2.31 -38.84
C ARG A 300 16.67 -3.04 -38.79
N ALA A 301 16.72 -4.33 -38.48
CA ALA A 301 15.53 -5.10 -38.11
C ALA A 301 15.02 -4.62 -36.75
N SER A 302 13.79 -4.14 -36.72
CA SER A 302 13.16 -3.56 -35.53
C SER A 302 11.81 -4.22 -35.29
N GLU A 303 11.59 -4.70 -34.07
CA GLU A 303 10.31 -5.29 -33.67
C GLU A 303 9.30 -4.20 -33.31
N PHE A 304 8.11 -4.26 -33.92
CA PHE A 304 6.98 -3.38 -33.61
C PHE A 304 5.89 -4.18 -32.89
N LEU A 305 5.62 -3.83 -31.63
CA LEU A 305 4.57 -4.48 -30.84
C LEU A 305 3.24 -3.72 -30.83
N VAL A 306 3.26 -2.44 -31.20
CA VAL A 306 2.09 -1.57 -31.28
C VAL A 306 1.70 -1.42 -32.75
N PRO A 307 0.66 -2.14 -33.23
CA PRO A 307 0.17 -1.93 -34.59
C PRO A 307 -0.57 -0.59 -34.69
N GLY A 308 -0.57 0.01 -35.87
CA GLY A 308 -1.32 1.25 -36.11
C GLY A 308 -0.64 2.22 -37.06
N PRO A 309 -1.17 3.45 -37.15
CA PRO A 309 -0.57 4.52 -37.94
C PRO A 309 0.73 5.03 -37.30
N TYR A 310 1.79 5.10 -38.10
CA TYR A 310 3.04 5.75 -37.76
C TYR A 310 3.37 6.84 -38.78
N THR A 311 3.84 7.98 -38.30
CA THR A 311 4.24 9.13 -39.12
C THR A 311 5.76 9.23 -39.13
N ALA A 312 6.35 9.49 -40.31
CA ALA A 312 7.77 9.79 -40.42
C ALA A 312 8.04 11.27 -40.08
N HIS A 313 9.06 11.54 -39.26
CA HIS A 313 9.47 12.89 -38.85
C HIS A 313 10.94 13.16 -39.16
N ASP A 314 11.26 14.45 -39.24
CA ASP A 314 12.60 15.05 -39.40
C ASP A 314 13.27 14.79 -40.75
N ALA A 315 13.52 13.53 -41.11
CA ALA A 315 14.19 13.13 -42.35
C ALA A 315 13.48 11.97 -43.06
N PRO A 316 13.63 11.83 -44.40
CA PRO A 316 13.09 10.68 -45.13
C PRO A 316 13.69 9.36 -44.64
N LEU A 317 12.85 8.34 -44.49
CA LEU A 317 13.25 7.01 -44.05
C LEU A 317 12.67 5.94 -44.97
N VAL A 318 13.30 4.76 -45.00
CA VAL A 318 12.80 3.61 -45.74
C VAL A 318 12.33 2.55 -44.76
N LEU A 319 11.07 2.13 -44.93
CA LEU A 319 10.42 1.07 -44.18
C LEU A 319 10.12 -0.09 -45.13
N ASP A 320 10.72 -1.26 -44.91
CA ASP A 320 10.55 -2.47 -45.74
C ASP A 320 10.81 -2.27 -47.25
N GLY A 321 11.62 -1.28 -47.60
CA GLY A 321 11.94 -0.94 -48.99
C GLY A 321 11.16 0.26 -49.53
N ASP A 322 10.08 0.67 -48.87
CA ASP A 322 9.27 1.83 -49.26
C ASP A 322 9.84 3.13 -48.67
N LEU A 323 10.08 4.13 -49.53
CA LEU A 323 10.54 5.45 -49.13
C LEU A 323 9.36 6.25 -48.54
N LEU A 324 9.52 6.69 -47.30
CA LEU A 324 8.58 7.55 -46.58
C LEU A 324 9.16 8.97 -46.49
N ALA A 325 8.42 9.93 -47.03
CA ALA A 325 8.73 11.35 -46.86
C ALA A 325 8.34 11.82 -45.45
N PRO A 326 8.94 12.90 -44.93
CA PRO A 326 8.49 13.53 -43.70
C PRO A 326 7.00 13.89 -43.75
N ALA A 327 6.31 13.72 -42.62
CA ALA A 327 4.85 13.83 -42.45
C ALA A 327 4.01 12.78 -43.20
N GLN A 328 4.62 11.79 -43.85
CA GLN A 328 3.88 10.66 -44.43
C GLN A 328 3.53 9.64 -43.35
N THR A 329 2.25 9.29 -43.27
CA THR A 329 1.75 8.25 -42.37
C THR A 329 1.63 6.90 -43.09
N VAL A 330 2.11 5.84 -42.46
CA VAL A 330 2.01 4.44 -42.90
C VAL A 330 1.39 3.58 -41.81
N HIS A 331 0.69 2.53 -42.19
CA HIS A 331 0.16 1.57 -41.22
C HIS A 331 1.18 0.45 -40.97
N VAL A 332 1.65 0.33 -39.74
CA VAL A 332 2.64 -0.68 -39.33
C VAL A 332 1.94 -1.82 -38.61
N SER A 333 2.25 -3.05 -39.03
CA SER A 333 1.72 -4.26 -38.42
C SER A 333 2.54 -4.69 -37.20
N ARG A 334 2.01 -5.61 -36.39
CA ARG A 334 2.80 -6.21 -35.31
C ARG A 334 3.76 -7.26 -35.88
N ALA A 335 4.95 -6.83 -36.27
CA ALA A 335 5.98 -7.69 -36.84
C ALA A 335 7.38 -7.05 -36.71
N VAL A 336 8.40 -7.77 -37.19
CA VAL A 336 9.72 -7.20 -37.43
C VAL A 336 9.69 -6.48 -38.78
N HIS A 337 10.08 -5.20 -38.77
CA HIS A 337 10.17 -4.36 -39.95
C HIS A 337 11.62 -3.86 -40.13
N HIS A 338 12.03 -3.62 -41.37
CA HIS A 338 13.37 -3.15 -41.71
C HIS A 338 13.37 -1.63 -41.92
N LEU A 339 14.16 -0.93 -41.12
CA LEU A 339 14.32 0.51 -41.16
C LEU A 339 15.71 0.92 -41.65
N ARG A 340 15.78 1.95 -42.48
CA ARG A 340 17.04 2.67 -42.78
C ARG A 340 16.76 4.15 -43.00
N SER A 341 17.73 5.03 -42.69
CA SER A 341 17.66 6.42 -43.11
C SER A 341 17.84 6.51 -44.64
N ALA A 342 17.17 7.46 -45.26
CA ALA A 342 17.23 7.71 -46.71
C ALA A 342 17.68 9.14 -47.07
N GLY A 343 17.96 9.99 -46.08
CA GLY A 343 18.46 11.36 -46.26
C GLY A 343 19.60 11.68 -45.30
N GLU A 344 20.12 12.91 -45.37
CA GLU A 344 21.05 13.45 -44.38
C GLU A 344 20.27 13.84 -43.11
N GLY A 345 20.71 13.32 -41.96
CA GLY A 345 20.07 13.53 -40.66
C GLY A 345 19.31 12.32 -40.09
N ASP A 346 19.08 12.38 -38.78
CA ASP A 346 18.35 11.36 -38.03
C ASP A 346 16.86 11.41 -38.38
N ALA A 347 16.25 10.24 -38.56
CA ALA A 347 14.83 10.11 -38.84
C ALA A 347 14.09 9.46 -37.67
N ARG A 348 12.83 9.85 -37.46
CA ARG A 348 11.96 9.23 -36.45
C ARG A 348 10.70 8.67 -37.08
N LEU A 349 10.28 7.50 -36.63
CA LEU A 349 8.98 6.92 -36.94
C LEU A 349 8.15 6.88 -35.65
N VAL A 350 7.10 7.69 -35.56
CA VAL A 350 6.31 7.93 -34.34
C VAL A 350 4.90 7.40 -34.52
N TRP A 351 4.38 6.65 -33.55
CA TRP A 351 2.98 6.24 -33.51
C TRP A 351 2.10 7.46 -33.20
N GLU A 352 1.22 7.81 -34.12
CA GLU A 352 0.33 8.95 -33.97
C GLU A 352 -1.12 8.53 -34.21
N PRO A 353 -2.01 8.65 -33.22
CA PRO A 353 -3.43 8.74 -33.52
C PRO A 353 -3.64 10.17 -34.02
N ALA A 354 -4.16 10.30 -35.25
CA ALA A 354 -4.39 11.60 -35.90
C ALA A 354 -4.90 12.65 -34.89
N LYS A 355 -4.04 13.63 -34.53
CA LYS A 355 -4.28 14.84 -33.70
C LYS A 355 -4.22 14.76 -32.15
N LEU A 356 -3.31 14.04 -31.48
CA LEU A 356 -3.27 14.03 -30.00
C LEU A 356 -1.99 14.55 -29.31
N LEU A 357 -0.89 14.84 -30.01
CA LEU A 357 0.35 15.30 -29.37
C LEU A 357 0.66 16.77 -29.75
N PRO A 358 0.95 17.66 -28.79
CA PRO A 358 1.42 19.02 -29.07
C PRO A 358 2.81 19.00 -29.72
N GLU A 359 3.16 20.03 -30.48
CA GLU A 359 4.46 20.07 -31.16
C GLU A 359 5.62 20.06 -30.14
N PRO A 360 6.80 19.52 -30.51
CA PRO A 360 7.93 19.32 -29.60
C PRO A 360 8.37 20.57 -28.81
N ASP A 361 8.16 21.76 -29.38
CA ASP A 361 8.61 23.03 -28.80
C ASP A 361 7.65 23.65 -27.77
N ASP A 362 6.40 23.17 -27.69
CA ASP A 362 5.36 23.82 -26.87
C ASP A 362 5.51 23.59 -25.35
N LEU A 363 6.38 22.66 -24.92
CA LEU A 363 6.53 22.26 -23.51
C LEU A 363 7.92 22.50 -22.91
N ASN A 364 8.88 23.03 -23.67
CA ASN A 364 10.26 23.30 -23.20
C ASN A 364 10.42 24.62 -22.42
N GLY A 365 9.31 25.29 -22.06
CA GLY A 365 9.34 26.42 -21.13
C GLY A 365 9.76 25.98 -19.72
N PRO A 366 10.59 26.76 -18.99
CA PRO A 366 11.09 26.36 -17.68
C PRO A 366 9.93 26.17 -16.69
N SER A 367 9.64 24.93 -16.35
CA SER A 367 8.68 24.52 -15.33
C SER A 367 9.20 24.89 -13.94
N ARG A 368 9.06 26.16 -13.57
CA ARG A 368 9.03 26.58 -12.16
C ARG A 368 7.70 26.14 -11.56
N VAL A 369 7.65 24.90 -11.06
CA VAL A 369 6.68 24.53 -10.02
C VAL A 369 7.43 24.59 -8.69
N ALA A 370 7.22 25.68 -7.97
CA ALA A 370 7.59 25.81 -6.58
C ALA A 370 6.58 25.02 -5.73
N LEU A 371 7.12 24.15 -4.86
CA LEU A 371 6.55 23.49 -3.68
C LEU A 371 5.34 22.55 -3.86
#